data_AF-Q2F9N7-F1
#
_entry.id   AF-Q2F9N7-F1
#
_cell.length_a   1.000
_cell.length_b   1.000
_cell.length_c   1.000
_cell.angle_alpha   90.00
_cell.angle_beta   90.00
_cell.angle_gamma   90.00
#
_symmetry.space_group_name_H-M   'P 1'
#
loop_
_entity.id
_entity.type
_entity.pdbx_description
1 polymer ?
#
loop_
_entity_poly.entity_id
_entity_poly.type
_entity_poly.pdbx_seq_one_letter_code
_entity_poly.pdbx_strand_id
1 'polypeptide(L)'
;FITQEEAHGVLHRRRRANTFLEELRPGSLERECKEEQCSFEEAREIFKDLERTKLFWISYSDGDQCASSPCQNGGSCKDQLQSYICFCLPAFKGRNCETYKDDQLICVNENGGCEQYCSDHTGAKRSCQCHEGYSLLADGVSCTPTVEYPCGKIPILEKRNASKPQGRIVGGKVCPKGECPWQ
;
A
#
# COMPACT_ATOMS: atom_id res chain seq x y z
N PHE A 1 26.73 5.15 -27.48
CA PHE A 1 26.14 3.87 -27.89
C PHE A 1 25.01 3.59 -26.92
N ILE A 2 23.79 3.49 -27.45
CA ILE A 2 22.57 3.22 -26.68
C ILE A 2 22.57 1.72 -26.35
N THR A 3 22.22 1.34 -25.13
CA THR A 3 22.16 -0.08 -24.74
C THR A 3 21.00 -0.78 -25.47
N GLN A 4 21.09 -2.11 -25.64
CA GLN A 4 20.04 -2.88 -26.34
C GLN A 4 18.65 -2.70 -25.68
N GLU A 5 18.62 -2.45 -24.37
CA GLU A 5 17.42 -2.22 -23.58
C GLU A 5 16.79 -0.83 -23.85
N GLU A 6 17.62 0.19 -24.12
CA GLU A 6 17.17 1.56 -24.40
C GLU A 6 16.73 1.78 -25.86
N ALA A 7 17.08 0.87 -26.78
CA ALA A 7 16.77 1.00 -28.20
C ALA A 7 15.28 0.78 -28.55
N HIS A 8 14.46 0.30 -27.61
CA HIS A 8 13.04 0.01 -27.82
C HIS A 8 12.10 1.22 -27.59
N GLY A 9 12.62 2.37 -27.16
CA GLY A 9 11.79 3.46 -26.61
C GLY A 9 11.34 4.60 -27.53
N VAL A 10 11.78 4.71 -28.79
CA VAL A 10 11.65 6.01 -29.51
C VAL A 10 10.92 5.98 -30.86
N LEU A 11 10.51 4.83 -31.39
CA LEU A 11 9.57 4.79 -32.53
C LEU A 11 8.65 3.58 -32.43
N HIS A 12 7.47 3.74 -31.82
CA HIS A 12 6.35 2.82 -32.03
C HIS A 12 5.80 2.99 -33.45
N ARG A 13 6.57 2.57 -34.45
CA ARG A 13 6.04 2.28 -35.77
C ARG A 13 5.27 0.97 -35.60
N ARG A 14 3.94 1.01 -35.65
CA ARG A 14 3.13 -0.19 -35.91
C ARG A 14 3.66 -0.83 -37.20
N ARG A 15 4.49 -1.88 -37.09
CA ARG A 15 4.86 -2.70 -38.24
C ARG A 15 3.57 -3.41 -38.66
N ARG A 16 3.16 -3.19 -39.91
CA ARG A 16 1.99 -3.87 -40.49
C ARG A 16 2.35 -5.35 -40.59
N ALA A 17 1.59 -6.22 -39.97
CA ALA A 17 1.66 -7.65 -40.23
C ALA A 17 1.16 -7.91 -41.66
N ASN A 18 1.92 -8.74 -42.37
CA ASN A 18 1.77 -9.18 -43.75
C ASN A 18 2.58 -8.40 -44.78
N THR A 19 3.80 -8.90 -44.96
CA THR A 19 4.61 -8.69 -46.16
C THR A 19 4.18 -9.64 -47.29
N PHE A 20 4.45 -9.25 -48.54
CA PHE A 20 4.08 -10.05 -49.72
C PHE A 20 4.65 -11.49 -49.60
N LEU A 21 3.78 -12.51 -49.68
CA LEU A 21 4.05 -13.96 -49.53
C LEU A 21 4.24 -14.50 -48.10
N GLU A 22 4.09 -13.67 -47.07
CA GLU A 22 4.24 -14.11 -45.67
C GLU A 22 3.18 -15.16 -45.26
N GLU A 23 1.95 -14.99 -45.75
CA GLU A 23 0.79 -15.88 -45.56
C GLU A 23 0.96 -17.30 -46.12
N LEU A 24 2.00 -17.54 -46.94
CA LEU A 24 2.33 -18.88 -47.43
C LEU A 24 3.13 -19.69 -46.40
N ARG A 25 3.65 -19.03 -45.35
CA ARG A 25 4.38 -19.68 -44.26
C ARG A 25 3.39 -20.17 -43.20
N PRO A 26 3.72 -21.25 -42.46
CA PRO A 26 2.93 -21.62 -41.29
C PRO A 26 2.93 -20.50 -40.24
N GLY A 27 1.75 -20.22 -39.68
CA GLY A 27 1.55 -19.24 -38.62
C GLY A 27 2.48 -19.49 -37.43
N SER A 28 3.04 -18.41 -36.87
CA SER A 28 4.05 -18.47 -35.81
C SER A 28 3.86 -17.36 -34.79
N LEU A 29 3.51 -17.75 -33.56
CA LEU A 29 3.29 -16.81 -32.44
C LEU A 29 4.46 -15.85 -32.21
N GLU A 30 5.70 -16.36 -32.31
CA GLU A 30 6.90 -15.54 -32.10
C GLU A 30 7.01 -14.44 -33.15
N ARG A 31 6.84 -14.80 -34.42
CA ARG A 31 7.06 -13.90 -35.56
C ARG A 31 5.92 -12.89 -35.70
N GLU A 32 4.67 -13.38 -35.66
CA GLU A 32 3.50 -12.55 -36.01
C GLU A 32 3.00 -11.74 -34.82
N CYS A 33 3.08 -12.27 -33.59
CA CYS A 33 2.46 -11.63 -32.43
C CYS A 33 3.44 -11.08 -31.38
N LYS A 34 4.70 -11.54 -31.33
CA LYS A 34 5.70 -11.01 -30.38
C LYS A 34 6.70 -10.06 -31.04
N GLU A 35 7.24 -10.45 -32.19
CA GLU A 35 8.10 -9.58 -33.00
C GLU A 35 7.29 -8.52 -33.75
N GLU A 36 6.02 -8.82 -34.04
CA GLU A 36 5.06 -7.96 -34.74
C GLU A 36 3.72 -7.83 -34.00
N GLN A 37 2.82 -6.99 -34.51
CA GLN A 37 1.45 -6.87 -34.01
C GLN A 37 0.51 -7.68 -34.90
N CYS A 38 -0.02 -8.77 -34.38
CA CYS A 38 -0.98 -9.61 -35.08
C CYS A 38 -2.43 -9.18 -34.82
N SER A 39 -3.29 -9.54 -35.77
CA SER A 39 -4.74 -9.48 -35.71
C SER A 39 -5.31 -10.73 -35.04
N PHE A 40 -6.61 -10.68 -34.70
CA PHE A 40 -7.31 -11.82 -34.12
C PHE A 40 -7.30 -13.03 -35.06
N GLU A 41 -7.36 -12.78 -36.38
CA GLU A 41 -7.40 -13.83 -37.39
C GLU A 41 -6.07 -14.56 -37.52
N GLU A 42 -4.95 -13.84 -37.52
CA GLU A 42 -3.59 -14.44 -37.50
C GLU A 42 -3.38 -15.26 -36.21
N ALA A 43 -3.83 -14.74 -35.05
CA ALA A 43 -3.82 -15.50 -33.81
C ALA A 43 -4.68 -16.78 -33.91
N ARG A 44 -5.84 -16.71 -34.58
CA ARG A 44 -6.73 -17.87 -34.82
C ARG A 44 -6.07 -18.91 -35.72
N GLU A 45 -5.26 -18.51 -36.70
CA GLU A 45 -4.50 -19.42 -37.56
C GLU A 45 -3.41 -20.18 -36.80
N ILE A 46 -2.78 -19.53 -35.82
CA ILE A 46 -1.78 -20.14 -34.93
C ILE A 46 -2.44 -21.16 -33.99
N PHE A 47 -3.46 -20.74 -33.23
CA PHE A 47 -4.04 -21.57 -32.17
C PHE A 47 -5.07 -22.58 -32.67
N LYS A 48 -5.75 -22.30 -33.80
CA LYS A 48 -6.85 -23.06 -34.45
C LYS A 48 -8.12 -23.22 -33.61
N ASP A 49 -7.96 -23.50 -32.32
CA ASP A 49 -9.02 -23.58 -31.33
C ASP A 49 -9.49 -22.18 -30.91
N LEU A 50 -10.80 -21.96 -30.98
CA LEU A 50 -11.40 -20.65 -30.73
C LEU A 50 -11.24 -20.21 -29.27
N GLU A 51 -11.36 -21.12 -28.30
CA GLU A 51 -11.28 -20.79 -26.89
C GLU A 51 -9.84 -20.46 -26.47
N ARG A 52 -8.85 -21.22 -26.97
CA ARG A 52 -7.43 -20.88 -26.80
C ARG A 52 -7.08 -19.54 -27.44
N THR A 53 -7.62 -19.26 -28.63
CA THR A 53 -7.41 -17.97 -29.30
C THR A 53 -7.96 -16.82 -28.45
N LYS A 54 -9.19 -16.95 -27.91
CA LYS A 54 -9.78 -15.94 -27.02
C LYS A 54 -8.97 -15.75 -25.74
N LEU A 55 -8.52 -16.82 -25.10
CA LEU A 55 -7.71 -16.75 -23.88
C LEU A 55 -6.41 -15.99 -24.10
N PHE A 56 -5.72 -16.25 -25.21
CA PHE A 56 -4.56 -15.47 -25.63
C PHE A 56 -4.94 -14.00 -25.89
N TRP A 57 -6.00 -13.78 -26.67
CA TRP A 57 -6.39 -12.47 -27.14
C TRP A 57 -6.81 -11.51 -26.02
N ILE A 58 -7.45 -12.03 -24.95
CA ILE A 58 -7.84 -11.25 -23.77
C ILE A 58 -6.65 -10.50 -23.19
N SER A 59 -5.49 -11.15 -23.07
CA SER A 59 -4.29 -10.49 -22.55
C SER A 59 -3.53 -9.74 -23.63
N TYR A 60 -3.48 -10.26 -24.86
CA TYR A 60 -2.69 -9.67 -25.94
C TYR A 60 -3.21 -8.30 -26.40
N SER A 61 -4.53 -8.15 -26.48
CA SER A 61 -5.19 -6.95 -27.04
C SER A 61 -5.49 -5.87 -26.00
N ASP A 62 -5.22 -6.15 -24.71
CA ASP A 62 -5.56 -5.25 -23.60
C ASP A 62 -4.71 -3.96 -23.60
N GLY A 63 -3.48 -4.06 -24.10
CA GLY A 63 -2.49 -2.98 -24.07
C GLY A 63 -1.83 -2.82 -22.71
N ASP A 64 -0.80 -1.99 -22.64
CA ASP A 64 -0.08 -1.68 -21.41
C ASP A 64 -0.63 -0.38 -20.81
N GLN A 65 -1.39 -0.46 -19.70
CA GLN A 65 -1.91 0.73 -19.04
C GLN A 65 -0.85 1.47 -18.23
N CYS A 66 0.32 0.88 -18.00
CA CYS A 66 1.50 1.57 -17.47
C CYS A 66 2.22 2.42 -18.52
N ALA A 67 1.90 2.30 -19.83
CA ALA A 67 2.55 3.08 -20.89
C ALA A 67 2.42 4.60 -20.70
N SER A 68 1.36 5.06 -20.02
CA SER A 68 1.16 6.47 -19.67
C SER A 68 2.01 6.95 -18.48
N SER A 69 2.82 6.07 -17.88
CA SER A 69 3.57 6.30 -16.63
C SER A 69 2.69 6.87 -15.51
N PRO A 70 1.62 6.17 -15.10
CA PRO A 70 0.60 6.75 -14.21
C PRO A 70 1.06 6.88 -12.75
N CYS A 71 2.12 6.20 -12.32
CA CYS A 71 2.59 6.21 -10.93
C CYS A 71 3.56 7.37 -10.68
N GLN A 72 3.19 8.28 -9.79
CA GLN A 72 3.95 9.46 -9.40
C GLN A 72 4.97 9.16 -8.30
N ASN A 73 5.79 10.16 -7.97
CA ASN A 73 6.65 10.17 -6.78
C ASN A 73 7.57 8.93 -6.64
N GLY A 74 8.09 8.44 -7.77
CA GLY A 74 8.97 7.26 -7.80
C GLY A 74 8.27 5.93 -7.57
N GLY A 75 6.93 5.88 -7.68
CA GLY A 75 6.17 4.65 -7.63
C GLY A 75 6.42 3.74 -8.84
N SER A 76 6.37 2.42 -8.63
CA SER A 76 6.51 1.44 -9.71
C SER A 76 5.13 1.01 -10.23
N CYS A 77 4.96 0.97 -11.55
CA CYS A 77 3.70 0.57 -12.18
C CYS A 77 3.71 -0.93 -12.53
N LYS A 78 2.57 -1.60 -12.30
CA LYS A 78 2.31 -2.95 -12.78
C LYS A 78 1.00 -3.00 -13.54
N ASP A 79 1.11 -3.36 -14.81
CA ASP A 79 -0.01 -3.56 -15.73
C ASP A 79 -0.92 -4.71 -15.28
N GLN A 80 -2.22 -4.60 -15.54
CA GLN A 80 -3.29 -5.56 -15.19
C GLN A 80 -4.37 -5.52 -16.27
N LEU A 81 -5.27 -6.50 -16.35
CA LEU A 81 -6.35 -6.43 -17.34
C LEU A 81 -7.20 -5.15 -17.17
N GLN A 82 -7.21 -4.32 -18.22
CA GLN A 82 -7.89 -3.02 -18.31
C GLN A 82 -7.56 -2.06 -17.14
N SER A 83 -6.44 -2.25 -16.44
CA SER A 83 -6.14 -1.54 -15.20
C SER A 83 -4.66 -1.58 -14.84
N TYR A 84 -4.26 -0.87 -13.79
CA TYR A 84 -2.89 -0.91 -13.30
C TYR A 84 -2.86 -0.81 -11.78
N ILE A 85 -1.73 -1.21 -11.21
CA ILE A 85 -1.42 -1.08 -9.79
C ILE A 85 -0.15 -0.27 -9.64
N CYS A 86 -0.19 0.78 -8.81
CA CYS A 86 1.00 1.52 -8.41
C CYS A 86 1.52 1.03 -7.06
N PHE A 87 2.81 0.68 -7.03
CA PHE A 87 3.55 0.38 -5.81
C PHE A 87 4.29 1.63 -5.35
N CYS A 88 3.78 2.26 -4.30
CA CYS A 88 4.29 3.53 -3.80
C CYS A 88 5.49 3.34 -2.87
N LEU A 89 6.39 4.32 -2.86
CA LEU A 89 7.40 4.46 -1.81
C LEU A 89 6.72 4.66 -0.44
N PRO A 90 7.38 4.31 0.69
CA PRO A 90 6.76 4.31 2.02
C PRO A 90 6.08 5.61 2.44
N ALA A 91 6.55 6.76 1.96
CA ALA A 91 6.01 8.08 2.29
C ALA A 91 4.79 8.51 1.46
N PHE A 92 4.39 7.74 0.44
CA PHE A 92 3.30 8.10 -0.47
C PHE A 92 2.15 7.09 -0.43
N LYS A 93 0.97 7.55 -0.85
CA LYS A 93 -0.25 6.75 -1.02
C LYS A 93 -1.13 7.36 -2.12
N GLY A 94 -2.29 6.75 -2.36
CA GLY A 94 -3.20 7.12 -3.44
C GLY A 94 -3.13 6.12 -4.59
N ARG A 95 -4.03 6.25 -5.56
CA ARG A 95 -4.10 5.31 -6.71
C ARG A 95 -2.83 5.40 -7.57
N ASN A 96 -2.26 6.60 -7.63
CA ASN A 96 -1.14 6.99 -8.47
C ASN A 96 0.07 7.40 -7.62
N CYS A 97 0.09 7.09 -6.32
CA CYS A 97 1.11 7.57 -5.39
C CYS A 97 1.22 9.09 -5.31
N GLU A 98 0.13 9.79 -5.61
CA GLU A 98 0.03 11.25 -5.72
C GLU A 98 -0.02 11.96 -4.37
N THR A 99 -0.37 11.24 -3.29
CA THR A 99 -0.59 11.83 -1.98
C THR A 99 0.57 11.53 -1.04
N TYR A 100 1.19 12.57 -0.49
CA TYR A 100 2.17 12.42 0.59
C TYR A 100 1.46 12.08 1.91
N LYS A 101 1.99 11.14 2.69
CA LYS A 101 1.33 10.67 3.91
C LYS A 101 1.25 11.75 4.99
N ASP A 102 2.27 12.61 5.12
CA ASP A 102 2.26 13.65 6.16
C ASP A 102 1.31 14.82 5.83
N ASP A 103 0.84 14.95 4.59
CA ASP A 103 -0.15 15.97 4.23
C ASP A 103 -1.51 15.69 4.88
N GLN A 104 -1.73 14.45 5.34
CA GLN A 104 -2.93 14.04 6.07
C GLN A 104 -2.71 13.95 7.59
N LEU A 105 -1.67 14.63 8.09
CA LEU A 105 -1.36 14.68 9.52
C LEU A 105 -2.26 15.70 10.23
N ILE A 106 -3.55 15.36 10.32
CA ILE A 106 -4.61 16.12 10.99
C ILE A 106 -5.29 15.26 12.05
N CYS A 107 -5.90 15.88 13.07
CA CYS A 107 -6.42 15.16 14.23
C CYS A 107 -7.56 14.19 13.90
N VAL A 108 -8.36 14.46 12.88
CA VAL A 108 -9.43 13.54 12.45
C VAL A 108 -8.89 12.22 11.88
N ASN A 109 -7.64 12.20 11.40
CA ASN A 109 -7.03 11.03 10.78
C ASN A 109 -6.15 10.30 11.81
N GLU A 110 -6.66 9.19 12.36
CA GLU A 110 -5.95 8.38 13.37
C GLU A 110 -5.39 9.22 14.54
N ASN A 111 -6.17 10.20 15.02
CA ASN A 111 -5.76 11.17 16.06
C ASN A 111 -4.49 11.97 15.70
N GLY A 112 -4.18 12.13 14.41
CA GLY A 112 -2.92 12.70 13.93
C GLY A 112 -1.69 11.87 14.33
N GLY A 113 -1.86 10.61 14.76
CA GLY A 113 -0.82 9.81 15.37
C GLY A 113 -0.44 10.22 16.80
N CYS A 114 -1.23 11.08 17.46
CA CYS A 114 -1.03 11.42 18.87
C CYS A 114 -1.53 10.29 19.78
N GLU A 115 -0.79 9.97 20.85
CA GLU A 115 -1.21 8.95 21.81
C GLU A 115 -2.44 9.37 22.62
N GLN A 116 -2.52 10.65 23.00
CA GLN A 116 -3.62 11.18 23.82
C GLN A 116 -4.40 12.26 23.08
N TYR A 117 -4.02 13.53 23.21
CA TYR A 117 -4.75 14.64 22.60
C TYR A 117 -4.05 15.18 21.35
N CYS A 118 -4.85 15.65 20.40
CA CYS A 118 -4.39 16.27 19.18
C CYS A 118 -5.08 17.63 18.98
N SER A 119 -4.33 18.62 18.53
CA SER A 119 -4.85 19.93 18.10
C SER A 119 -4.36 20.28 16.69
N ASP A 120 -5.30 20.59 15.80
CA ASP A 120 -5.01 21.12 14.47
C ASP A 120 -4.72 22.62 14.53
N HIS A 121 -3.76 23.09 13.72
CA HIS A 121 -3.36 24.49 13.66
C HIS A 121 -3.40 24.99 12.22
N THR A 122 -3.95 26.18 11.98
CA THR A 122 -3.97 26.77 10.64
C THR A 122 -2.57 27.22 10.22
N GLY A 123 -2.02 26.61 9.18
CA GLY A 123 -0.70 26.96 8.64
C GLY A 123 0.49 26.38 9.42
N ALA A 124 0.25 25.51 10.40
CA ALA A 124 1.28 24.77 11.12
C ALA A 124 0.92 23.28 11.21
N LYS A 125 1.89 22.42 11.52
CA LYS A 125 1.62 20.99 11.76
C LYS A 125 0.76 20.84 13.01
N ARG A 126 -0.08 19.80 13.05
CA ARG A 126 -0.81 19.41 14.26
C ARG A 126 0.16 19.20 15.43
N SER A 127 -0.29 19.51 16.64
CA SER A 127 0.45 19.27 17.87
C SER A 127 -0.25 18.24 18.75
N CYS A 128 0.52 17.35 19.38
CA CYS A 128 0.01 16.44 20.37
C CYS A 128 0.13 17.03 21.79
N GLN A 129 -0.82 16.74 22.66
CA GLN A 129 -0.75 17.06 24.09
C GLN A 129 -1.12 15.83 24.92
N CYS A 130 -0.74 15.86 26.19
CA CYS A 130 -1.04 14.80 27.15
C CYS A 130 -1.97 15.31 28.25
N HIS A 131 -2.72 14.39 28.84
CA HIS A 131 -3.54 14.61 30.02
C HIS A 131 -2.68 14.99 31.23
N GLU A 132 -3.27 15.71 32.18
CA GLU A 132 -2.69 15.92 33.51
C GLU A 132 -2.20 14.59 34.11
N GLY A 133 -1.00 14.60 34.69
CA GLY A 133 -0.31 13.39 35.16
C GLY A 133 0.52 12.67 34.08
N TYR A 134 0.63 13.24 32.88
CA TYR A 134 1.51 12.78 31.80
C TYR A 134 2.36 13.92 31.22
N SER A 135 3.46 13.56 30.56
CA SER A 135 4.29 14.48 29.77
C SER A 135 4.53 13.93 28.36
N LEU A 136 4.62 14.82 27.39
CA LEU A 136 4.91 14.47 25.99
C LEU A 136 6.40 14.10 25.85
N LEU A 137 6.66 12.98 25.18
CA LEU A 137 8.01 12.51 24.87
C LEU A 137 8.64 13.30 23.73
N ALA A 138 9.95 13.10 23.53
CA ALA A 138 10.73 13.80 22.51
C ALA A 138 10.34 13.45 21.06
N ASP A 139 9.63 12.34 20.84
CA ASP A 139 9.04 11.99 19.54
C ASP A 139 7.86 12.91 19.16
N GLY A 140 7.36 13.72 20.10
CA GLY A 140 6.29 14.68 19.90
C GLY A 140 4.90 14.06 19.76
N VAL A 141 4.75 12.75 20.02
CA VAL A 141 3.47 12.03 19.84
C VAL A 141 3.10 11.14 21.03
N SER A 142 4.07 10.62 21.78
CA SER A 142 3.83 9.71 22.89
C SER A 142 3.82 10.42 24.25
N CYS A 143 3.07 9.86 25.20
CA CYS A 143 2.83 10.42 26.53
C CYS A 143 3.30 9.46 27.62
N THR A 144 4.18 9.91 28.50
CA THR A 144 4.65 9.13 29.66
C THR A 144 4.05 9.62 30.97
N PRO A 145 3.68 8.72 31.91
CA PRO A 145 3.23 9.13 33.25
C PRO A 145 4.28 9.96 34.00
N THR A 146 3.83 11.00 34.71
CA THR A 146 4.64 11.82 35.62
C THR A 146 4.24 11.64 37.10
N VAL A 147 3.13 10.95 37.35
CA VAL A 147 2.62 10.62 38.69
C VAL A 147 2.55 9.11 38.89
N GLU A 148 2.53 8.65 40.14
CA GLU A 148 2.50 7.21 40.48
C GLU A 148 1.21 6.51 40.02
N TYR A 149 0.09 7.22 40.05
CA TYR A 149 -1.23 6.71 39.67
C TYR A 149 -1.88 7.62 38.63
N PRO A 150 -1.41 7.58 37.37
CA PRO A 150 -1.98 8.41 36.31
C PRO A 150 -3.39 7.91 35.94
N CYS A 151 -4.25 8.82 35.47
CA CYS A 151 -5.60 8.47 35.05
C CYS A 151 -5.57 7.48 33.87
N GLY A 152 -6.62 6.64 33.75
CA GLY A 152 -6.77 5.69 32.64
C GLY A 152 -5.82 4.48 32.67
N LYS A 153 -4.91 4.36 33.65
CA LYS A 153 -4.07 3.17 33.85
C LYS A 153 -4.61 2.27 34.93
N ILE A 154 -4.39 0.96 34.76
CA ILE A 154 -4.74 -0.06 35.73
C ILE A 154 -3.43 -0.66 36.28
N PRO A 155 -2.94 -0.21 37.45
CA PRO A 155 -1.61 -0.55 37.96
C PRO A 155 -1.34 -2.05 38.12
N ILE A 156 -2.40 -2.84 38.38
CA ILE A 156 -2.28 -4.29 38.57
C ILE A 156 -1.98 -5.05 37.27
N LEU A 157 -2.33 -4.49 36.10
CA LEU A 157 -2.08 -5.13 34.80
C LEU A 157 -0.68 -4.81 34.29
N GLU A 158 -0.21 -3.58 34.49
CA GLU A 158 1.15 -3.16 34.10
C GLU A 158 2.24 -3.80 34.98
N LYS A 159 1.91 -4.17 36.23
CA LYS A 159 2.83 -4.82 37.19
C LYS A 159 2.91 -6.35 37.07
N ARG A 160 2.23 -7.02 36.13
CA ARG A 160 2.46 -8.46 35.91
C ARG A 160 3.88 -8.78 35.42
N ASN A 161 4.62 -7.78 34.93
CA ASN A 161 6.05 -7.90 34.58
C ASN A 161 7.01 -7.40 35.67
N ALA A 162 6.53 -6.96 36.85
CA ALA A 162 7.39 -6.51 37.94
C ALA A 162 7.00 -7.22 39.25
N SER A 163 7.99 -7.85 39.88
CA SER A 163 7.89 -8.80 40.99
C SER A 163 7.48 -8.23 42.36
N LYS A 164 6.66 -7.17 42.43
CA LYS A 164 6.17 -6.61 43.69
C LYS A 164 4.70 -6.14 43.60
N PRO A 165 3.75 -6.73 44.36
CA PRO A 165 2.44 -6.14 44.57
C PRO A 165 2.58 -5.03 45.66
N GLN A 166 1.72 -4.03 45.81
CA GLN A 166 0.30 -4.16 46.12
C GLN A 166 -0.41 -2.83 45.89
N GLY A 167 -1.43 -2.83 45.05
CA GLY A 167 -2.52 -1.86 45.11
C GLY A 167 -3.82 -2.67 45.18
N ARG A 168 -4.63 -2.47 46.23
CA ARG A 168 -5.91 -3.17 46.42
C ARG A 168 -6.98 -2.50 45.58
N ILE A 169 -7.70 -3.27 44.75
CA ILE A 169 -8.94 -2.77 44.13
C ILE A 169 -9.98 -2.63 45.24
N VAL A 170 -10.30 -1.39 45.62
CA VAL A 170 -11.42 -1.12 46.53
C VAL A 170 -12.70 -1.07 45.70
N GLY A 171 -13.66 -1.97 45.96
CA GLY A 171 -14.95 -2.02 45.25
C GLY A 171 -15.08 -3.07 44.13
N GLY A 172 -14.04 -3.88 43.86
CA GLY A 172 -14.14 -5.02 42.95
C GLY A 172 -14.91 -6.19 43.56
N LYS A 173 -15.72 -6.90 42.76
CA LYS A 173 -16.46 -8.11 43.21
C LYS A 173 -15.59 -9.38 43.27
N VAL A 174 -14.34 -9.31 42.81
CA VAL A 174 -13.43 -10.45 42.75
C VAL A 174 -12.22 -10.15 43.63
N CYS A 175 -12.06 -10.92 44.70
CA CYS A 175 -10.88 -10.89 45.56
C CYS A 175 -10.02 -12.14 45.33
N PRO A 176 -8.68 -12.03 45.31
CA PRO A 176 -7.79 -13.17 45.35
C PRO A 176 -7.99 -14.01 46.61
N LYS A 177 -7.73 -15.31 46.51
CA LYS A 177 -7.83 -16.25 47.64
C LYS A 177 -6.86 -15.82 48.76
N GLY A 178 -7.40 -15.52 49.94
CA GLY A 178 -6.61 -15.18 51.14
C GLY A 178 -6.52 -13.70 51.50
N GLU A 179 -7.11 -12.79 50.71
CA GLU A 179 -7.05 -11.34 50.97
C GLU A 179 -8.35 -10.74 51.55
N CYS A 180 -9.32 -11.58 51.92
CA CYS A 180 -10.54 -11.15 52.60
C CYS A 180 -10.51 -11.54 54.10
N PRO A 181 -10.52 -10.57 55.02
CA PRO A 181 -10.59 -10.86 56.46
C PRO A 181 -12.00 -11.20 56.95
N TRP A 182 -13.02 -11.19 56.08
CA TRP A 182 -14.43 -11.44 56.46
C TRP A 182 -15.19 -12.30 55.43
N GLN A 183 -14.59 -13.40 54.99
CA GLN A 183 -15.33 -14.56 54.47
C GLN A 183 -15.14 -15.74 55.42
#